data_AF-A0A1F5SK84-F1
#
_entry.id   AF-A0A1F5SK84-F1
#
_cell.length_a   1.000
_cell.length_b   1.000
_cell.length_c   1.000
_cell.angle_alpha   90.00
_cell.angle_beta   90.00
_cell.angle_gamma   90.00
#
_symmetry.space_group_name_H-M   'P 1'
#
loop_
_entity.id
_entity.type
_entity.pdbx_description
1 polymer ?
#
loop_
_entity_poly.entity_id
_entity_poly.type
_entity_poly.pdbx_seq_one_letter_code
_entity_poly.pdbx_strand_id
1 'polypeptide(L)'
;MSLKQRQALFIFFILVFLTATPLISLYAIGYKIGSGFSFQKTGMLILDTDPKGAKIHLDGKIRQDFFKRLYAEDQSYVRTPAKIKNLLPGTYDVLVELPGFWPWQKKLTVNPGQSTFAEDINLFRKNIPELLESGAFIETAISPGGRNLLTVKSSDDKTTFSLIDLENENKEHFVASGSDNTVIGIWSPNGERVIAGGFIFRVDDWDDPIALDRLIGHNIKNVRWDAINGNRVFYESDEGIHYYDLSDNREKTALVRSDPGDYLPKGDHLYFIKRETGSTRLLIRRLSDDQPAGEINLPNSSYSFLNTERDIINLYDNLSGTLYLIDPFSAYKPLIETLRNIKVTHWVNDNTLLCANDFEIWVFNPKNGKKILLTRISEPLSEVIWHPNNNNIIYVTKKSVNVIELDDREKYNITKLIELEKIERPILNKKGDILYFSAKIGNQEGIYKLYIQ
;
A
#
# COMPACT_ATOMS: atom_id res chain seq x y z
N MET A 1 29.48 52.98 -50.23
CA MET A 1 28.97 51.77 -50.92
C MET A 1 28.58 52.12 -52.34
N SER A 2 29.04 51.36 -53.33
CA SER A 2 28.60 51.52 -54.73
C SER A 2 27.17 51.01 -54.92
N LEU A 3 26.47 51.47 -55.97
CA LEU A 3 25.10 51.05 -56.27
C LEU A 3 24.97 49.53 -56.41
N LYS A 4 25.97 48.88 -57.01
CA LYS A 4 26.08 47.42 -57.15
C LYS A 4 26.21 46.71 -55.80
N GLN A 5 26.97 47.27 -54.85
CA GLN A 5 27.11 46.71 -53.49
C GLN A 5 25.79 46.78 -52.71
N ARG A 6 25.04 47.89 -52.84
CA ARG A 6 23.71 48.02 -52.22
C ARG A 6 22.71 47.02 -52.79
N GLN A 7 22.68 46.84 -54.10
CA GLN A 7 21.80 45.87 -54.76
C GLN A 7 22.15 44.42 -54.39
N ALA A 8 23.44 44.07 -54.33
CA ALA A 8 23.89 42.74 -53.91
C ALA A 8 23.50 42.44 -52.45
N LEU A 9 23.68 43.42 -51.54
CA LEU A 9 23.28 43.29 -50.14
C LEU A 9 21.76 43.11 -49.98
N PHE A 10 20.97 43.86 -50.76
CA PHE A 10 19.51 43.76 -50.75
C PHE A 10 19.01 42.39 -51.23
N ILE A 11 19.55 41.89 -52.35
CA ILE A 11 19.22 40.56 -52.87
C ILE A 11 19.64 39.47 -51.86
N PHE A 12 20.80 39.61 -51.23
CA PHE A 12 21.25 38.71 -50.17
C PHE A 12 20.25 38.65 -49.01
N PHE A 13 19.79 39.80 -48.49
CA PHE A 13 18.80 39.82 -47.41
C PHE A 13 17.45 39.22 -47.83
N ILE A 14 17.00 39.42 -49.08
CA ILE A 14 15.79 38.76 -49.59
C ILE A 14 15.96 37.24 -49.59
N LEU A 15 17.10 36.73 -50.08
CA LEU A 15 17.38 35.30 -50.10
C LEU A 15 17.47 34.72 -48.68
N VAL A 16 18.12 35.43 -47.76
CA VAL A 16 18.14 35.06 -46.34
C VAL A 16 16.73 35.06 -45.75
N PHE A 17 15.90 36.05 -46.03
CA PHE A 17 14.53 36.12 -45.53
C PHE A 17 13.66 34.97 -46.05
N LEU A 18 13.70 34.70 -47.36
CA LEU A 18 12.93 33.64 -48.01
C LEU A 18 13.36 32.23 -47.57
N THR A 19 14.60 32.06 -47.09
CA THR A 19 15.11 30.78 -46.59
C THR A 19 14.93 30.63 -45.07
N ALA A 20 15.24 31.67 -44.31
CA ALA A 20 15.14 31.65 -42.85
C ALA A 20 13.69 31.61 -42.37
N THR A 21 12.76 32.34 -43.02
CA THR A 21 11.36 32.42 -42.54
C THR A 21 10.63 31.07 -42.56
N PRO A 22 10.69 30.25 -43.64
CA PRO A 22 10.11 28.91 -43.62
C PRO A 22 10.78 27.99 -42.59
N LEU A 23 12.11 28.05 -42.46
CA LEU A 23 12.86 27.22 -41.51
C LEU A 23 12.51 27.56 -40.05
N ILE A 24 12.41 28.85 -39.72
CA ILE A 24 12.01 29.32 -38.40
C ILE A 24 10.55 28.97 -38.13
N SER A 25 9.65 29.15 -39.10
CA SER A 25 8.25 28.76 -38.98
C SER A 25 8.08 27.26 -38.74
N LEU A 26 8.80 26.43 -39.50
CA LEU A 26 8.83 24.98 -39.31
C LEU A 26 9.33 24.61 -37.92
N TYR A 27 10.44 25.21 -37.47
CA TYR A 27 10.96 25.01 -36.12
C TYR A 27 9.96 25.42 -35.04
N ALA A 28 9.30 26.56 -35.19
CA ALA A 28 8.32 27.08 -34.24
C ALA A 28 7.06 26.19 -34.14
N ILE A 29 6.64 25.58 -35.25
CA ILE A 29 5.54 24.59 -35.31
C ILE A 29 6.01 23.20 -34.80
N GLY A 30 7.31 23.06 -34.49
CA GLY A 30 7.89 21.86 -33.91
C GLY A 30 8.37 20.85 -34.94
N TYR A 31 8.73 21.25 -36.15
CA TYR A 31 9.41 20.37 -37.10
C TYR A 31 10.92 20.37 -36.89
N LYS A 32 11.52 19.19 -37.04
CA LYS A 32 12.97 19.00 -37.03
C LYS A 32 13.38 18.04 -38.14
N ILE A 33 14.58 18.25 -38.68
CA ILE A 33 15.18 17.36 -39.67
C ILE A 33 15.72 16.13 -38.93
N GLY A 34 15.16 14.96 -39.22
CA GLY A 34 15.59 13.67 -38.70
C GLY A 34 16.66 13.02 -39.58
N SER A 35 16.95 11.74 -39.31
CA SER A 35 17.81 10.93 -40.17
C SER A 35 17.24 10.85 -41.58
N GLY A 36 18.12 10.92 -42.59
CA GLY A 36 17.73 10.85 -44.00
C GLY A 36 17.01 12.09 -44.55
N PHE A 37 17.22 13.28 -43.96
CA PHE A 37 16.58 14.54 -44.36
C PHE A 37 15.05 14.55 -44.29
N SER A 38 14.46 13.66 -43.48
CA SER A 38 13.02 13.64 -43.27
C SER A 38 12.58 14.76 -42.32
N PHE A 39 11.57 15.55 -42.73
CA PHE A 39 10.96 16.54 -41.86
C PHE A 39 9.92 15.87 -40.97
N GLN A 40 10.20 15.81 -39.67
CA GLN A 40 9.34 15.14 -38.71
C GLN A 40 8.82 16.14 -37.68
N LYS A 41 7.53 16.01 -37.34
CA LYS A 41 6.94 16.74 -36.22
C LYS A 41 7.51 16.16 -34.93
N THR A 42 8.09 17.02 -34.10
CA THR A 42 8.67 16.66 -32.81
C THR A 42 7.58 16.39 -31.77
N GLY A 43 7.95 15.66 -30.73
CA GLY A 43 7.16 15.51 -29.51
C GLY A 43 7.84 16.16 -28.30
N MET A 44 7.25 15.92 -27.13
CA MET A 44 7.71 16.44 -25.85
C MET A 44 7.72 15.32 -24.80
N LEU A 45 8.71 15.34 -23.90
CA LEU A 45 8.69 14.56 -22.66
C LEU A 45 8.42 15.50 -21.48
N ILE A 46 7.52 15.11 -20.59
CA ILE A 46 7.25 15.82 -19.34
C ILE A 46 7.59 14.86 -18.21
N LEU A 47 8.53 15.28 -17.37
CA LEU A 47 9.07 14.49 -16.27
C LEU A 47 8.91 15.28 -14.98
N ASP A 48 8.25 14.69 -13.99
CA ASP A 48 8.18 15.20 -12.61
C ASP A 48 8.55 14.07 -11.65
N THR A 49 9.23 14.41 -10.56
CA THR A 49 9.63 13.45 -9.53
C THR A 49 9.26 13.94 -8.16
N ASP A 50 9.02 12.97 -7.27
CA ASP A 50 8.97 13.21 -5.83
C ASP A 50 10.10 12.45 -5.12
N PRO A 51 11.06 13.15 -4.46
CA PRO A 51 11.23 14.60 -4.44
C PRO A 51 11.73 15.22 -5.77
N LYS A 52 11.49 16.52 -5.92
CA LYS A 52 11.88 17.32 -7.10
C LYS A 52 13.38 17.59 -7.18
N GLY A 53 13.86 17.99 -8.35
CA GLY A 53 15.24 18.43 -8.57
C GLY A 53 16.20 17.33 -9.04
N ALA A 54 15.68 16.16 -9.43
CA ALA A 54 16.46 15.06 -9.94
C ALA A 54 17.01 15.36 -11.34
N LYS A 55 18.27 15.01 -11.60
CA LYS A 55 18.95 15.19 -12.89
C LYS A 55 18.36 14.23 -13.92
N ILE A 56 18.10 14.73 -15.13
CA ILE A 56 17.54 13.93 -16.23
C ILE A 56 18.61 13.64 -17.29
N HIS A 57 18.75 12.37 -17.65
CA HIS A 57 19.58 11.88 -18.76
C HIS A 57 18.69 11.20 -19.82
N LEU A 58 18.93 11.49 -21.10
CA LEU A 58 18.24 10.87 -22.23
C LEU A 58 19.26 10.17 -23.14
N ASP A 59 19.12 8.88 -23.37
CA ASP A 59 20.03 8.04 -24.17
C ASP A 59 21.51 8.17 -23.72
N GLY A 60 21.72 8.23 -22.40
CA GLY A 60 23.05 8.44 -21.79
C GLY A 60 23.64 9.83 -22.00
N LYS A 61 22.92 10.76 -22.64
CA LYS A 61 23.39 12.14 -22.90
C LYS A 61 22.74 13.13 -21.96
N ILE A 62 23.57 14.00 -21.38
CA ILE A 62 23.11 15.19 -20.66
C ILE A 62 22.60 16.19 -21.70
N ARG A 63 21.30 16.48 -21.71
CA ARG A 63 20.79 17.62 -22.47
C ARG A 63 21.16 18.90 -21.72
N GLN A 64 21.99 19.73 -22.34
CA GLN A 64 22.26 21.09 -21.91
C GLN A 64 21.33 22.05 -22.64
N ASP A 65 20.92 23.11 -21.95
CA ASP A 65 20.19 24.20 -22.59
C ASP A 65 21.15 25.00 -23.48
N PHE A 66 20.83 25.15 -24.76
CA PHE A 66 21.75 25.69 -25.77
C PHE A 66 22.26 27.09 -25.41
N PHE A 67 21.41 27.95 -24.84
CA PHE A 67 21.78 29.30 -24.42
C PHE A 67 22.59 29.34 -23.12
N LYS A 68 22.43 28.37 -22.20
CA LYS A 68 23.22 28.32 -20.94
C LYS A 68 24.65 27.86 -21.17
N ARG A 69 24.87 27.03 -22.19
CA ARG A 69 26.18 26.53 -22.62
C ARG A 69 27.14 27.64 -23.07
N LEU A 70 26.63 28.84 -23.40
CA LEU A 70 27.43 29.98 -23.84
C LEU A 70 27.90 30.90 -22.70
N TYR A 71 27.31 30.79 -21.49
CA TYR A 71 27.53 31.76 -20.41
C TYR A 71 27.85 31.15 -19.02
N ALA A 72 27.74 29.83 -18.86
CA ALA A 72 28.05 29.15 -17.61
C ALA A 72 29.05 28.01 -17.84
N GLU A 73 30.18 28.06 -17.13
CA GLU A 73 31.22 27.03 -17.11
C GLU A 73 30.80 25.80 -16.27
N ASP A 74 29.67 25.91 -15.55
CA ASP A 74 29.14 24.85 -14.68
C ASP A 74 27.94 24.11 -15.30
N GLN A 75 27.89 22.82 -15.02
CA GLN A 75 27.06 21.81 -15.67
C GLN A 75 25.56 22.03 -15.41
N SER A 76 24.88 22.80 -16.27
CA SER A 76 23.43 23.03 -16.14
C SER A 76 22.63 21.80 -16.59
N TYR A 77 22.54 20.79 -15.73
CA TYR A 77 21.63 19.66 -15.91
C TYR A 77 20.18 20.13 -16.01
N VAL A 78 19.39 19.53 -16.90
CA VAL A 78 17.93 19.62 -16.82
C VAL A 78 17.48 18.79 -15.62
N ARG A 79 16.65 19.39 -14.75
CA ARG A 79 16.17 18.77 -13.51
C ARG A 79 14.65 18.74 -13.47
N THR A 80 14.08 17.75 -12.81
CA THR A 80 12.64 17.65 -12.58
C THR A 80 12.12 18.76 -11.65
N PRO A 81 10.89 19.27 -11.84
CA PRO A 81 10.02 19.03 -12.99
C PRO A 81 10.55 19.68 -14.27
N ALA A 82 10.50 18.98 -15.40
CA ALA A 82 10.97 19.48 -16.70
C ALA A 82 10.07 19.11 -17.87
N LYS A 83 9.96 20.02 -18.83
CA LYS A 83 9.31 19.82 -20.13
C LYS A 83 10.36 19.84 -21.24
N ILE A 84 10.80 18.67 -21.67
CA ILE A 84 11.83 18.50 -22.69
C ILE A 84 11.17 18.54 -24.07
N LYS A 85 11.25 19.69 -24.72
CA LYS A 85 10.64 19.95 -26.03
C LYS A 85 11.55 19.55 -27.20
N ASN A 86 10.97 19.54 -28.40
CA ASN A 86 11.68 19.37 -29.67
C ASN A 86 12.47 18.05 -29.73
N LEU A 87 11.86 16.97 -29.24
CA LEU A 87 12.38 15.61 -29.34
C LEU A 87 11.93 15.00 -30.67
N LEU A 88 12.85 14.38 -31.40
CA LEU A 88 12.46 13.61 -32.58
C LEU A 88 11.62 12.41 -32.12
N PRO A 89 10.62 11.98 -32.90
CA PRO A 89 9.88 10.76 -32.59
C PRO A 89 10.82 9.57 -32.44
N GLY A 90 10.57 8.74 -31.43
CA GLY A 90 11.43 7.60 -31.10
C GLY A 90 11.30 7.16 -29.64
N THR A 91 11.98 6.07 -29.31
CA THR A 91 12.07 5.56 -27.93
C THR A 91 13.35 6.08 -27.30
N TYR A 92 13.23 6.68 -26.13
CA TYR A 92 14.34 7.24 -25.36
C TYR A 92 14.57 6.45 -24.09
N ASP A 93 15.83 6.14 -23.78
CA ASP A 93 16.23 5.64 -22.48
C ASP A 93 16.30 6.83 -21.50
N VAL A 94 15.29 6.95 -20.63
CA VAL A 94 15.20 8.01 -19.64
C VAL A 94 15.76 7.52 -18.32
N LEU A 95 16.76 8.22 -17.80
CA LEU A 95 17.35 7.98 -16.48
C LEU A 95 17.20 9.26 -15.65
N VAL A 96 16.71 9.11 -14.43
CA VAL A 96 16.51 10.19 -13.47
C VAL A 96 17.27 9.89 -12.18
N GLU A 97 18.13 10.81 -11.77
CA GLU A 97 19.05 10.60 -10.65
C GLU A 97 19.01 11.76 -9.66
N LEU A 98 18.84 11.44 -8.37
CA LEU A 98 18.96 12.38 -7.28
C LEU A 98 19.96 11.84 -6.24
N PRO A 99 20.96 12.64 -5.80
CA PRO A 99 21.91 12.21 -4.78
C PRO A 99 21.19 11.76 -3.50
N GLY A 100 21.56 10.59 -2.97
CA GLY A 100 20.90 10.00 -1.80
C GLY A 100 19.66 9.16 -2.11
N PHE A 101 19.29 8.99 -3.38
CA PHE A 101 18.12 8.22 -3.80
C PHE A 101 18.50 7.11 -4.81
N TRP A 102 17.64 6.10 -4.92
CA TRP A 102 17.69 5.11 -5.99
C TRP A 102 17.32 5.76 -7.33
N PRO A 103 18.10 5.51 -8.40
CA PRO A 103 17.81 6.07 -9.70
C PRO A 103 16.55 5.42 -10.27
N TRP A 104 15.80 6.19 -11.06
CA TRP A 104 14.69 5.69 -11.84
C TRP A 104 15.09 5.62 -13.31
N GLN A 105 14.74 4.53 -14.00
CA GLN A 105 15.05 4.36 -15.41
C GLN A 105 13.88 3.73 -16.15
N LYS A 106 13.53 4.25 -17.33
CA LYS A 106 12.51 3.65 -18.20
C LYS A 106 12.68 4.02 -19.66
N LYS A 107 12.29 3.12 -20.57
CA LYS A 107 12.13 3.43 -21.99
C LYS A 107 10.81 4.14 -22.25
N LEU A 108 10.86 5.39 -22.70
CA LEU A 108 9.67 6.19 -23.04
C LEU A 108 9.60 6.49 -24.53
N THR A 109 8.45 6.20 -25.15
CA THR A 109 8.20 6.50 -26.57
C THR A 109 7.63 7.90 -26.72
N VAL A 110 8.27 8.70 -27.57
CA VAL A 110 7.81 10.02 -27.99
C VAL A 110 7.19 9.93 -29.37
N ASN A 111 5.90 10.26 -29.46
CA ASN A 111 5.16 10.25 -30.72
C ASN A 111 5.16 11.65 -31.38
N PRO A 112 5.06 11.74 -32.72
CA PRO A 112 5.03 13.00 -33.44
C PRO A 112 3.89 13.92 -32.99
N GLY A 113 4.21 15.14 -32.55
CA GLY A 113 3.22 16.14 -32.13
C GLY A 113 2.51 15.84 -30.81
N GLN A 114 2.94 14.82 -30.06
CA GLN A 114 2.35 14.43 -28.77
C GLN A 114 3.29 14.74 -27.61
N SER A 115 2.71 14.82 -26.40
CA SER A 115 3.45 14.87 -25.15
C SER A 115 3.37 13.51 -24.46
N THR A 116 4.52 12.99 -24.05
CA THR A 116 4.65 11.77 -23.25
C THR A 116 4.95 12.18 -21.80
N PHE A 117 4.12 11.73 -20.85
CA PHE A 117 4.15 12.16 -19.45
C PHE A 117 4.71 11.06 -18.55
N ALA A 118 5.65 11.38 -17.67
CA ALA A 118 5.99 10.55 -16.51
C ALA A 118 6.13 11.49 -15.29
N GLU A 119 5.00 11.76 -14.66
CA GLU A 119 4.87 12.77 -13.59
C GLU A 119 4.83 12.13 -12.18
N ASP A 120 4.52 10.83 -12.09
CA ASP A 120 4.39 10.10 -10.82
C ASP A 120 5.67 9.34 -10.43
N ILE A 121 6.85 9.87 -10.80
CA ILE A 121 8.13 9.20 -10.52
C ILE A 121 8.51 9.41 -9.05
N ASN A 122 8.34 8.38 -8.24
CA ASN A 122 8.73 8.41 -6.83
C ASN A 122 10.15 7.87 -6.68
N LEU A 123 11.05 8.70 -6.14
CA LEU A 123 12.42 8.32 -5.85
C LEU A 123 12.53 7.88 -4.40
N PHE A 124 13.09 6.71 -4.17
CA PHE A 124 13.24 6.13 -2.84
C PHE A 124 14.61 6.43 -2.25
N ARG A 125 14.67 6.79 -0.97
CA ARG A 125 15.93 7.09 -0.28
C ARG A 125 16.86 5.87 -0.21
N LYS A 126 18.16 6.14 -0.26
CA LYS A 126 19.25 5.21 0.04
C LYS A 126 19.76 5.49 1.44
N ASN A 127 19.24 4.78 2.41
CA ASN A 127 19.59 4.92 3.82
C ASN A 127 19.62 3.55 4.51
N ILE A 128 19.97 3.58 5.79
CA ILE A 128 19.93 2.42 6.68
C ILE A 128 18.77 2.58 7.67
N PRO A 129 18.23 1.49 8.21
CA PRO A 129 17.19 1.56 9.23
C PRO A 129 17.72 2.14 10.54
N GLU A 130 16.90 2.93 11.23
CA GLU A 130 17.17 3.47 12.56
C GLU A 130 16.38 2.69 13.62
N LEU A 131 17.00 2.41 14.77
CA LEU A 131 16.29 1.73 15.86
C LEU A 131 15.24 2.67 16.46
N LEU A 132 13.98 2.26 16.45
CA LEU A 132 12.89 2.93 17.16
C LEU A 132 12.78 2.42 18.60
N GLU A 133 12.85 1.10 18.78
CA GLU A 133 12.72 0.47 20.09
C GLU A 133 13.43 -0.88 20.13
N SER A 134 14.32 -1.07 21.10
CA SER A 134 15.05 -2.32 21.31
C SER A 134 14.20 -3.38 22.01
N GLY A 135 14.41 -4.65 21.68
CA GLY A 135 13.82 -5.80 22.36
C GLY A 135 13.24 -6.83 21.39
N ALA A 136 12.94 -8.01 21.90
CA ALA A 136 12.18 -9.02 21.18
C ALA A 136 10.68 -8.76 21.37
N PHE A 137 9.97 -8.56 20.26
CA PHE A 137 8.53 -8.27 20.26
C PHE A 137 7.75 -9.52 19.90
N ILE A 138 6.71 -9.82 20.68
CA ILE A 138 5.81 -10.93 20.41
C ILE A 138 4.67 -10.53 19.48
N GLU A 139 4.23 -9.27 19.51
CA GLU A 139 3.14 -8.75 18.67
C GLU A 139 3.34 -7.27 18.35
N THR A 140 2.89 -6.85 17.16
CA THR A 140 2.85 -5.45 16.74
C THR A 140 1.61 -5.20 15.89
N ALA A 141 0.81 -4.18 16.22
CA ALA A 141 -0.40 -3.87 15.48
C ALA A 141 -0.54 -2.36 15.26
N ILE A 142 -0.78 -1.94 14.02
CA ILE A 142 -1.04 -0.54 13.69
C ILE A 142 -2.55 -0.23 13.75
N SER A 143 -2.89 0.92 14.31
CA SER A 143 -4.25 1.44 14.30
C SER A 143 -4.77 1.67 12.86
N PRO A 144 -6.10 1.56 12.60
CA PRO A 144 -6.68 1.80 11.27
C PRO A 144 -6.33 3.16 10.65
N GLY A 145 -6.09 4.18 11.50
CA GLY A 145 -5.66 5.51 11.09
C GLY A 145 -4.17 5.64 10.79
N GLY A 146 -3.37 4.61 11.03
CA GLY A 146 -1.93 4.59 10.75
C GLY A 146 -1.07 5.47 11.66
N ARG A 147 -1.62 5.97 12.77
CA ARG A 147 -0.95 6.89 13.70
C ARG A 147 -0.31 6.16 14.87
N ASN A 148 -1.03 5.23 15.47
CA ASN A 148 -0.59 4.55 16.68
C ASN A 148 -0.14 3.13 16.38
N LEU A 149 0.96 2.71 17.00
CA LEU A 149 1.50 1.36 16.97
C LEU A 149 1.45 0.75 18.37
N LEU A 150 0.75 -0.38 18.50
CA LEU A 150 0.86 -1.25 19.66
C LEU A 150 2.11 -2.12 19.51
N THR A 151 2.92 -2.21 20.56
CA THR A 151 4.01 -3.19 20.67
C THR A 151 3.85 -4.02 21.94
N VAL A 152 4.11 -5.32 21.85
CA VAL A 152 4.02 -6.22 23.01
C VAL A 152 5.33 -6.97 23.20
N LYS A 153 5.87 -6.94 24.42
CA LYS A 153 7.06 -7.70 24.84
C LYS A 153 6.72 -8.59 26.03
N SER A 154 7.37 -9.75 26.10
CA SER A 154 7.28 -10.65 27.25
C SER A 154 8.67 -10.91 27.82
N SER A 155 8.85 -10.71 29.13
CA SER A 155 10.10 -10.95 29.87
C SER A 155 9.80 -11.28 31.32
N ASP A 156 10.42 -12.34 31.86
CA ASP A 156 10.40 -12.72 33.28
C ASP A 156 9.01 -12.62 33.96
N ASP A 157 8.03 -13.36 33.42
CA ASP A 157 6.63 -13.38 33.87
C ASP A 157 5.88 -12.04 33.80
N LYS A 158 6.41 -11.06 33.07
CA LYS A 158 5.77 -9.77 32.82
C LYS A 158 5.54 -9.56 31.33
N THR A 159 4.37 -9.02 31.02
CA THR A 159 4.04 -8.59 29.65
C THR A 159 3.96 -7.07 29.63
N THR A 160 4.71 -6.43 28.74
CA THR A 160 4.70 -4.98 28.54
C THR A 160 3.95 -4.65 27.26
N PHE A 161 2.90 -3.84 27.37
CA PHE A 161 2.11 -3.31 26.26
C PHE A 161 2.47 -1.84 26.08
N SER A 162 2.96 -1.47 24.91
CA SER A 162 3.37 -0.10 24.62
C SER A 162 2.54 0.49 23.50
N LEU A 163 2.14 1.74 23.67
CA LEU A 163 1.58 2.58 22.64
C LEU A 163 2.66 3.53 22.14
N ILE A 164 2.89 3.55 20.83
CA ILE A 164 3.81 4.49 20.19
C ILE A 164 3.02 5.36 19.22
N ASP A 165 3.01 6.67 19.43
CA ASP A 165 2.52 7.64 18.45
C ASP A 165 3.60 7.82 17.37
N LEU A 166 3.31 7.38 16.14
CA LEU A 166 4.27 7.37 15.04
C LEU A 166 4.51 8.77 14.43
N GLU A 167 3.78 9.80 14.87
CA GLU A 167 3.98 11.18 14.41
C GLU A 167 5.04 11.92 15.24
N ASN A 168 5.03 11.72 16.56
CA ASN A 168 5.92 12.41 17.51
C ASN A 168 6.85 11.46 18.31
N GLU A 169 6.70 10.15 18.13
CA GLU A 169 7.44 9.08 18.80
C GLU A 169 7.26 9.02 20.32
N ASN A 170 6.20 9.65 20.84
CA ASN A 170 5.81 9.52 22.25
C ASN A 170 5.41 8.06 22.54
N LYS A 171 5.78 7.61 23.75
CA LYS A 171 5.56 6.23 24.18
C LYS A 171 4.89 6.19 25.54
N GLU A 172 3.86 5.36 25.63
CA GLU A 172 3.19 5.01 26.88
C GLU A 172 3.29 3.50 27.08
N HIS A 173 3.38 3.05 28.32
CA HIS A 173 3.66 1.65 28.64
C HIS A 173 2.82 1.17 29.82
N PHE A 174 2.22 -0.01 29.66
CA PHE A 174 1.53 -0.72 30.73
C PHE A 174 2.18 -2.09 30.94
N VAL A 175 2.43 -2.46 32.20
CA VAL A 175 3.09 -3.72 32.57
C VAL A 175 2.13 -4.60 33.37
N ALA A 176 1.76 -5.74 32.78
CA ALA A 176 0.94 -6.75 33.45
C ALA A 176 1.82 -7.85 34.08
N SER A 177 1.39 -8.36 35.25
CA SER A 177 1.98 -9.55 35.88
C SER A 177 1.30 -10.81 35.35
N GLY A 178 2.09 -11.82 34.98
CA GLY A 178 1.64 -13.04 34.34
C GLY A 178 2.01 -13.09 32.85
N SER A 179 2.43 -14.27 32.41
CA SER A 179 2.63 -14.59 31.00
C SER A 179 1.52 -15.53 30.53
N ASP A 180 0.74 -15.07 29.55
CA ASP A 180 -0.22 -15.81 28.73
C ASP A 180 -1.66 -15.98 29.29
N ASN A 181 -2.71 -15.83 28.47
CA ASN A 181 -2.94 -16.71 27.32
C ASN A 181 -3.48 -15.98 26.06
N THR A 182 -2.67 -15.91 24.99
CA THR A 182 -3.00 -15.58 23.57
C THR A 182 -3.21 -14.09 23.19
N VAL A 183 -2.16 -13.27 23.32
CA VAL A 183 -2.13 -11.85 22.89
C VAL A 183 -2.49 -11.69 21.40
N ILE A 184 -3.55 -10.93 21.09
CA ILE A 184 -3.84 -10.46 19.72
C ILE A 184 -4.16 -8.97 19.80
N GLY A 185 -3.41 -8.14 19.08
CA GLY A 185 -3.61 -6.69 19.00
C GLY A 185 -4.72 -6.32 18.02
N ILE A 186 -5.97 -6.31 18.49
CA ILE A 186 -7.13 -6.03 17.64
C ILE A 186 -7.62 -4.61 17.90
N TRP A 187 -7.37 -3.73 16.94
CA TRP A 187 -7.84 -2.36 17.00
C TRP A 187 -9.35 -2.27 16.72
N SER A 188 -10.02 -1.39 17.45
CA SER A 188 -11.37 -0.94 17.14
C SER A 188 -11.38 -0.22 15.78
N PRO A 189 -12.51 -0.24 15.03
CA PRO A 189 -12.58 0.33 13.67
C PRO A 189 -12.29 1.84 13.63
N ASN A 190 -12.56 2.57 14.71
CA ASN A 190 -12.24 4.00 14.83
C ASN A 190 -10.80 4.27 15.31
N GLY A 191 -10.06 3.25 15.75
CA GLY A 191 -8.68 3.36 16.22
C GLY A 191 -8.52 3.99 17.61
N GLU A 192 -9.61 4.18 18.36
CA GLU A 192 -9.56 4.79 19.70
C GLU A 192 -9.23 3.77 20.81
N ARG A 193 -9.44 2.48 20.53
CA ARG A 193 -9.22 1.37 21.46
C ARG A 193 -8.53 0.19 20.80
N VAL A 194 -7.83 -0.61 21.60
CA VAL A 194 -7.23 -1.87 21.18
C VAL A 194 -7.43 -2.94 22.25
N ILE A 195 -7.79 -4.14 21.83
CA ILE A 195 -7.80 -5.32 22.69
C ILE A 195 -6.40 -5.94 22.60
N ALA A 196 -5.76 -6.19 23.75
CA ALA A 196 -4.50 -6.91 23.82
C ALA A 196 -4.32 -7.58 25.20
N GLY A 197 -3.91 -8.85 25.21
CA GLY A 197 -3.49 -9.55 26.43
C GLY A 197 -4.53 -9.60 27.56
N GLY A 198 -5.82 -9.69 27.23
CA GLY A 198 -6.90 -9.70 28.24
C GLY A 198 -7.36 -8.31 28.68
N PHE A 199 -6.88 -7.24 28.04
CA PHE A 199 -7.25 -5.86 28.34
C PHE A 199 -7.85 -5.15 27.14
N ILE A 200 -8.70 -4.16 27.41
CA ILE A 200 -9.09 -3.10 26.46
C ILE A 200 -8.34 -1.83 26.85
N PHE A 201 -7.43 -1.41 25.98
CA PHE A 201 -6.71 -0.14 26.12
C PHE A 201 -7.45 0.96 25.37
N ARG A 202 -7.43 2.16 25.95
CA ARG A 202 -7.82 3.40 25.28
C ARG A 202 -6.58 4.18 24.90
N VAL A 203 -6.58 4.77 23.71
CA VAL A 203 -5.44 5.57 23.22
C VAL A 203 -5.24 6.84 24.05
N ASP A 204 -6.31 7.42 24.59
CA ASP A 204 -6.28 8.65 25.37
C ASP A 204 -6.05 8.44 26.87
N ASP A 205 -5.98 7.18 27.31
CA ASP A 205 -5.86 6.77 28.71
C ASP A 205 -5.22 5.36 28.79
N TRP A 206 -3.94 5.27 28.41
CA TRP A 206 -3.25 3.99 28.25
C TRP A 206 -2.91 3.30 29.58
N ASP A 207 -2.69 4.08 30.62
CA ASP A 207 -2.18 3.61 31.91
C ASP A 207 -3.27 2.93 32.78
N ASP A 208 -4.56 3.11 32.46
CA ASP A 208 -5.71 2.49 33.15
C ASP A 208 -6.54 1.59 32.21
N PRO A 209 -5.99 0.46 31.73
CA PRO A 209 -6.72 -0.43 30.85
C PRO A 209 -7.82 -1.21 31.57
N ILE A 210 -8.91 -1.48 30.84
CA ILE A 210 -10.03 -2.24 31.37
C ILE A 210 -9.75 -3.74 31.20
N ALA A 211 -9.73 -4.49 32.29
CA ALA A 211 -9.59 -5.94 32.24
C ALA A 211 -10.88 -6.58 31.64
N LEU A 212 -10.72 -7.40 30.60
CA LEU A 212 -11.84 -8.04 29.88
C LEU A 212 -12.64 -8.97 30.79
N ASP A 213 -11.97 -9.68 31.71
CA ASP A 213 -12.61 -10.61 32.64
C ASP A 213 -13.62 -9.92 33.58
N ARG A 214 -13.38 -8.65 33.92
CA ARG A 214 -14.30 -7.82 34.71
C ARG A 214 -15.55 -7.43 33.92
N LEU A 215 -15.46 -7.32 32.59
CA LEU A 215 -16.58 -6.91 31.74
C LEU A 215 -17.44 -8.10 31.32
N ILE A 216 -16.80 -9.18 30.89
CA ILE A 216 -17.45 -10.27 30.14
C ILE A 216 -17.14 -11.67 30.72
N GLY A 217 -16.52 -11.72 31.90
CA GLY A 217 -16.27 -12.95 32.64
C GLY A 217 -15.08 -13.78 32.15
N HIS A 218 -14.98 -15.00 32.67
CA HIS A 218 -13.91 -15.94 32.34
C HIS A 218 -14.36 -16.98 31.30
N ASN A 219 -13.39 -17.65 30.66
CA ASN A 219 -13.60 -18.74 29.66
C ASN A 219 -14.28 -18.31 28.34
N ILE A 220 -14.16 -17.05 27.97
CA ILE A 220 -14.61 -16.52 26.68
C ILE A 220 -13.65 -16.89 25.54
N LYS A 221 -14.15 -16.89 24.30
CA LYS A 221 -13.35 -17.13 23.08
C LYS A 221 -13.69 -16.14 21.97
N ASN A 222 -12.83 -16.09 20.96
CA ASN A 222 -13.03 -15.36 19.70
C ASN A 222 -13.47 -13.90 19.88
N VAL A 223 -12.87 -13.19 20.84
CA VAL A 223 -13.20 -11.78 21.13
C VAL A 223 -12.86 -10.90 19.92
N ARG A 224 -13.78 -10.02 19.51
CA ARG A 224 -13.55 -9.05 18.42
C ARG A 224 -14.43 -7.81 18.54
N TRP A 225 -14.00 -6.73 17.91
CA TRP A 225 -14.83 -5.54 17.73
C TRP A 225 -15.93 -5.78 16.70
N ASP A 226 -17.04 -5.07 16.85
CA ASP A 226 -17.92 -4.81 15.72
C ASP A 226 -17.17 -4.05 14.63
N ALA A 227 -17.26 -4.53 13.39
CA ALA A 227 -16.51 -3.96 12.26
C ALA A 227 -16.97 -2.53 11.87
N ILE A 228 -18.06 -2.02 12.45
CA ILE A 228 -18.53 -0.65 12.26
C ILE A 228 -18.52 0.12 13.59
N ASN A 229 -18.96 -0.51 14.68
CA ASN A 229 -19.16 0.17 15.96
C ASN A 229 -18.03 -0.11 16.96
N GLY A 230 -17.10 0.84 17.12
CA GLY A 230 -15.96 0.74 18.06
C GLY A 230 -16.31 0.76 19.56
N ASN A 231 -17.58 0.72 19.94
CA ASN A 231 -18.03 0.56 21.33
C ASN A 231 -18.57 -0.83 21.65
N ARG A 232 -18.73 -1.72 20.66
CA ARG A 232 -19.26 -3.07 20.88
C ARG A 232 -18.16 -4.11 20.76
N VAL A 233 -17.97 -4.89 21.82
CA VAL A 233 -17.04 -6.02 21.86
C VAL A 233 -17.85 -7.30 21.91
N PHE A 234 -17.71 -8.14 20.88
CA PHE A 234 -18.35 -9.44 20.80
C PHE A 234 -17.41 -10.53 21.30
N TYR A 235 -18.00 -11.61 21.84
CA TYR A 235 -17.28 -12.78 22.32
C TYR A 235 -18.19 -14.02 22.30
N GLU A 236 -17.56 -15.18 22.30
CA GLU A 236 -18.22 -16.49 22.43
C GLU A 236 -18.13 -17.00 23.87
N SER A 237 -19.23 -17.58 24.34
CA SER A 237 -19.38 -18.29 25.60
C SER A 237 -20.07 -19.65 25.37
N ASP A 238 -20.20 -20.46 26.42
CA ASP A 238 -20.98 -21.71 26.36
C ASP A 238 -22.48 -21.48 26.06
N GLU A 239 -22.98 -20.27 26.31
CA GLU A 239 -24.38 -19.88 26.05
C GLU A 239 -24.60 -19.35 24.62
N GLY A 240 -23.52 -19.07 23.88
CA GLY A 240 -23.55 -18.62 22.49
C GLY A 240 -22.69 -17.37 22.26
N ILE A 241 -23.14 -16.48 21.39
CA ILE A 241 -22.43 -15.24 21.05
C ILE A 241 -23.08 -14.07 21.79
N HIS A 242 -22.27 -13.28 22.46
CA HIS A 242 -22.68 -12.13 23.27
C HIS A 242 -21.90 -10.89 22.81
N TYR A 243 -22.37 -9.72 23.20
CA TYR A 243 -21.57 -8.51 23.11
C TYR A 243 -21.79 -7.59 24.30
N TYR A 244 -20.71 -6.92 24.68
CA TYR A 244 -20.73 -5.85 25.65
C TYR A 244 -20.69 -4.50 24.91
N ASP A 245 -21.62 -3.62 25.24
CA ASP A 245 -21.66 -2.26 24.70
C ASP A 245 -21.09 -1.28 25.73
N LEU A 246 -19.91 -0.74 25.42
CA LEU A 246 -19.15 0.19 26.27
C LEU A 246 -19.84 1.56 26.41
N SER A 247 -20.85 1.87 25.58
CA SER A 247 -21.56 3.16 25.65
C SER A 247 -22.66 3.18 26.71
N ASP A 248 -23.33 2.04 26.94
CA ASP A 248 -24.40 1.88 27.94
C ASP A 248 -24.02 0.93 29.08
N ASN A 249 -22.82 0.34 29.04
CA ASN A 249 -22.28 -0.63 29.99
C ASN A 249 -23.18 -1.86 30.20
N ARG A 250 -23.73 -2.39 29.09
CA ARG A 250 -24.61 -3.56 29.13
C ARG A 250 -24.11 -4.68 28.23
N GLU A 251 -24.26 -5.89 28.76
CA GLU A 251 -24.16 -7.12 27.99
C GLU A 251 -25.50 -7.42 27.29
N LYS A 252 -25.42 -7.90 26.05
CA LYS A 252 -26.56 -8.34 25.24
C LYS A 252 -26.21 -9.66 24.54
N THR A 253 -27.16 -10.57 24.45
CA THR A 253 -26.99 -11.82 23.69
C THR A 253 -27.24 -11.57 22.21
N ALA A 254 -26.28 -11.94 21.36
CA ALA A 254 -26.39 -11.84 19.90
C ALA A 254 -26.91 -13.13 19.25
N LEU A 255 -26.56 -14.29 19.82
CA LEU A 255 -26.99 -15.59 19.31
C LEU A 255 -26.95 -16.64 20.42
N VAL A 256 -28.07 -17.33 20.66
CA VAL A 256 -28.18 -18.36 21.72
C VAL A 256 -27.75 -19.73 21.20
N ARG A 257 -27.00 -20.48 22.03
CA ARG A 257 -26.59 -21.88 21.81
C ARG A 257 -25.95 -22.10 20.45
N SER A 258 -24.86 -21.39 20.18
CA SER A 258 -24.09 -21.49 18.95
C SER A 258 -22.62 -21.74 19.24
N ASP A 259 -22.02 -22.66 18.50
CA ASP A 259 -20.57 -22.90 18.43
C ASP A 259 -20.13 -22.63 16.97
N PRO A 260 -20.02 -21.34 16.58
CA PRO A 260 -19.69 -21.00 15.21
C PRO A 260 -18.23 -21.38 14.91
N GLY A 261 -17.93 -21.70 13.64
CA GLY A 261 -16.53 -21.89 13.23
C GLY A 261 -15.71 -20.60 13.30
N ASP A 262 -16.33 -19.49 12.89
CA ASP A 262 -15.90 -18.10 13.06
C ASP A 262 -17.15 -17.21 12.87
N TYR A 263 -17.12 -15.96 13.34
CA TYR A 263 -18.23 -14.99 13.21
C TYR A 263 -17.76 -13.56 12.98
N LEU A 264 -18.56 -12.73 12.33
CA LEU A 264 -18.27 -11.32 12.06
C LEU A 264 -19.49 -10.46 12.45
N PRO A 265 -19.40 -9.66 13.53
CA PRO A 265 -20.39 -8.64 13.83
C PRO A 265 -20.13 -7.40 12.98
N LYS A 266 -21.17 -6.90 12.32
CA LYS A 266 -21.09 -5.72 11.47
C LYS A 266 -22.38 -4.91 11.51
N GLY A 267 -22.42 -3.90 12.37
CA GLY A 267 -23.60 -3.04 12.51
C GLY A 267 -24.80 -3.80 13.07
N ASP A 268 -25.90 -3.88 12.33
CA ASP A 268 -27.09 -4.64 12.74
C ASP A 268 -27.07 -6.11 12.28
N HIS A 269 -25.99 -6.56 11.65
CA HIS A 269 -25.88 -7.92 11.13
C HIS A 269 -24.79 -8.71 11.84
N LEU A 270 -25.08 -9.98 12.11
CA LEU A 270 -24.13 -10.98 12.57
C LEU A 270 -24.00 -12.05 11.49
N TYR A 271 -22.78 -12.21 10.98
CA TYR A 271 -22.39 -13.25 10.05
C TYR A 271 -21.71 -14.36 10.83
N PHE A 272 -22.04 -15.63 10.61
CA PHE A 272 -21.39 -16.72 11.33
C PHE A 272 -21.37 -18.00 10.51
N ILE A 273 -20.32 -18.80 10.68
CA ILE A 273 -20.16 -20.06 9.96
C ILE A 273 -20.73 -21.19 10.81
N LYS A 274 -21.72 -21.89 10.25
CA LYS A 274 -22.27 -23.11 10.85
C LYS A 274 -21.73 -24.33 10.12
N ARG A 275 -21.12 -25.24 10.87
CA ARG A 275 -20.64 -26.55 10.37
C ARG A 275 -21.60 -27.64 10.84
N GLU A 276 -22.07 -28.45 9.91
CA GLU A 276 -22.88 -29.63 10.16
C GLU A 276 -22.26 -30.82 9.42
N THR A 277 -22.70 -32.04 9.73
CA THR A 277 -22.14 -33.24 9.11
C THR A 277 -22.30 -33.21 7.58
N GLY A 278 -21.21 -32.94 6.87
CA GLY A 278 -21.18 -32.89 5.40
C GLY A 278 -21.60 -31.55 4.77
N SER A 279 -21.91 -30.51 5.56
CA SER A 279 -22.25 -29.18 5.04
C SER A 279 -21.65 -28.06 5.88
N THR A 280 -21.19 -27.00 5.22
CA THR A 280 -20.80 -25.76 5.89
C THR A 280 -21.62 -24.63 5.29
N ARG A 281 -22.12 -23.73 6.13
CA ARG A 281 -22.99 -22.62 5.72
C ARG A 281 -22.53 -21.32 6.36
N LEU A 282 -22.58 -20.23 5.59
CA LEU A 282 -22.53 -18.88 6.11
C LEU A 282 -23.97 -18.42 6.37
N LEU A 283 -24.26 -18.13 7.64
CA LEU A 283 -25.56 -17.64 8.08
C LEU A 283 -25.46 -16.16 8.43
N ILE A 284 -26.54 -15.42 8.16
CA ILE A 284 -26.66 -13.99 8.42
C ILE A 284 -27.92 -13.78 9.24
N ARG A 285 -27.79 -13.06 10.34
CA ARG A 285 -28.88 -12.74 11.25
C ARG A 285 -28.89 -11.25 11.56
N ARG A 286 -30.08 -10.67 11.70
CA ARG A 286 -30.24 -9.30 12.16
C ARG A 286 -30.31 -9.28 13.69
N LEU A 287 -29.55 -8.37 14.30
CA LEU A 287 -29.41 -8.28 15.76
C LEU A 287 -30.60 -7.57 16.42
N SER A 288 -31.23 -6.62 15.72
CA SER A 288 -32.33 -5.82 16.26
C SER A 288 -33.63 -6.60 16.50
N ASP A 289 -33.94 -7.61 15.68
CA ASP A 289 -35.19 -8.38 15.72
C ASP A 289 -35.01 -9.91 15.74
N ASP A 290 -33.76 -10.37 15.84
CA ASP A 290 -33.37 -11.78 15.86
C ASP A 290 -33.84 -12.59 14.62
N GLN A 291 -34.04 -11.93 13.47
CA GLN A 291 -34.50 -12.59 12.25
C GLN A 291 -33.36 -13.07 11.34
N PRO A 292 -33.53 -14.22 10.65
CA PRO A 292 -32.60 -14.63 9.60
C PRO A 292 -32.64 -13.62 8.43
N ALA A 293 -31.46 -13.20 7.99
CA ALA A 293 -31.29 -12.23 6.91
C ALA A 293 -30.70 -12.86 5.63
N GLY A 294 -30.05 -14.01 5.73
CA GLY A 294 -29.48 -14.71 4.58
C GLY A 294 -28.76 -16.00 4.94
N GLU A 295 -28.58 -16.86 3.95
CA GLU A 295 -27.88 -18.14 4.07
C GLU A 295 -27.17 -18.46 2.76
N ILE A 296 -25.91 -18.90 2.86
CA ILE A 296 -25.07 -19.25 1.72
C ILE A 296 -24.39 -20.60 2.01
N ASN A 297 -24.56 -21.55 1.10
CA ASN A 297 -23.87 -22.84 1.16
C ASN A 297 -22.41 -22.70 0.78
N LEU A 298 -21.53 -23.29 1.58
CA LEU A 298 -20.08 -23.27 1.39
C LEU A 298 -19.56 -24.70 1.19
N PRO A 299 -18.43 -24.87 0.50
CA PRO A 299 -17.67 -26.11 0.57
C PRO A 299 -17.36 -26.50 2.03
N ASN A 300 -17.20 -27.79 2.30
CA ASN A 300 -16.89 -28.23 3.65
C ASN A 300 -15.42 -27.93 3.99
N SER A 301 -15.16 -26.87 4.76
CA SER A 301 -13.81 -26.46 5.18
C SER A 301 -13.82 -25.63 6.48
N SER A 302 -12.63 -25.18 6.91
CA SER A 302 -12.47 -24.26 8.03
C SER A 302 -12.25 -22.84 7.54
N TYR A 303 -13.24 -21.97 7.76
CA TYR A 303 -13.22 -20.59 7.29
C TYR A 303 -12.94 -19.57 8.38
N SER A 304 -12.34 -18.45 7.99
CA SER A 304 -12.16 -17.24 8.81
C SER A 304 -12.57 -15.99 8.02
N PHE A 305 -13.02 -14.96 8.72
CA PHE A 305 -13.30 -13.65 8.11
C PHE A 305 -12.02 -12.81 8.04
N LEU A 306 -11.77 -12.18 6.89
CA LEU A 306 -10.70 -11.21 6.68
C LEU A 306 -11.29 -9.87 6.23
N ASN A 307 -10.48 -8.80 6.21
CA ASN A 307 -10.83 -7.53 5.55
C ASN A 307 -12.24 -7.02 5.87
N THR A 308 -12.55 -6.96 7.16
CA THR A 308 -13.91 -6.82 7.72
C THR A 308 -14.58 -5.47 7.49
N GLU A 309 -13.80 -4.47 7.09
CA GLU A 309 -14.22 -3.08 6.94
C GLU A 309 -15.14 -2.82 5.73
N ARG A 310 -15.23 -3.76 4.77
CA ARG A 310 -15.97 -3.58 3.50
C ARG A 310 -17.29 -4.34 3.50
N ASP A 311 -18.26 -3.92 2.68
CA ASP A 311 -19.57 -4.59 2.54
C ASP A 311 -19.48 -5.98 1.92
N ILE A 312 -18.50 -6.18 1.05
CA ILE A 312 -18.18 -7.50 0.50
C ILE A 312 -17.55 -8.34 1.62
N ILE A 313 -18.16 -9.48 1.91
CA ILE A 313 -17.64 -10.45 2.87
C ILE A 313 -16.47 -11.20 2.25
N ASN A 314 -15.34 -11.17 2.95
CA ASN A 314 -14.09 -11.83 2.56
C ASN A 314 -13.94 -13.06 3.45
N LEU A 315 -14.29 -14.22 2.92
CA LEU A 315 -14.25 -15.49 3.65
C LEU A 315 -13.06 -16.32 3.18
N TYR A 316 -12.12 -16.59 4.07
CA TYR A 316 -10.88 -17.29 3.76
C TYR A 316 -10.92 -18.73 4.23
N ASP A 317 -10.70 -19.66 3.31
CA ASP A 317 -10.54 -21.08 3.60
C ASP A 317 -9.09 -21.35 4.05
N ASN A 318 -8.93 -21.57 5.35
CA ASN A 318 -7.64 -21.75 6.00
C ASN A 318 -6.91 -23.03 5.56
N LEU A 319 -7.61 -24.02 5.01
CA LEU A 319 -7.02 -25.28 4.56
C LEU A 319 -6.53 -25.20 3.12
N SER A 320 -7.29 -24.55 2.23
CA SER A 320 -6.96 -24.48 0.80
C SER A 320 -6.25 -23.19 0.37
N GLY A 321 -6.19 -22.18 1.25
CA GLY A 321 -5.68 -20.86 0.89
C GLY A 321 -6.56 -20.16 -0.15
N THR A 322 -7.87 -20.37 -0.08
CA THR A 322 -8.84 -19.81 -1.04
C THR A 322 -9.64 -18.69 -0.39
N LEU A 323 -9.67 -17.52 -1.03
CA LEU A 323 -10.50 -16.39 -0.63
C LEU A 323 -11.80 -16.36 -1.46
N TYR A 324 -12.93 -16.35 -0.78
CA TYR A 324 -14.26 -16.16 -1.36
C TYR A 324 -14.71 -14.72 -1.14
N LEU A 325 -15.06 -14.04 -2.23
CA LEU A 325 -15.67 -12.71 -2.19
C LEU A 325 -17.17 -12.86 -2.33
N ILE A 326 -17.92 -12.44 -1.30
CA ILE A 326 -19.35 -12.68 -1.19
C ILE A 326 -20.08 -11.35 -1.03
N ASP A 327 -21.07 -11.10 -1.89
CA ASP A 327 -22.12 -10.12 -1.65
C ASP A 327 -23.26 -10.83 -0.90
N PRO A 328 -23.39 -10.62 0.42
CA PRO A 328 -24.34 -11.36 1.24
C PRO A 328 -25.81 -11.09 0.89
N PHE A 329 -26.11 -9.97 0.22
CA PHE A 329 -27.48 -9.52 -0.04
C PHE A 329 -27.84 -9.51 -1.53
N SER A 330 -26.97 -10.06 -2.39
CA SER A 330 -27.27 -10.25 -3.81
C SER A 330 -28.41 -11.25 -3.99
N ALA A 331 -29.47 -10.83 -4.69
CA ALA A 331 -30.66 -11.65 -4.90
C ALA A 331 -30.43 -12.88 -5.80
N TYR A 332 -29.39 -12.87 -6.64
CA TYR A 332 -29.19 -13.89 -7.67
C TYR A 332 -27.82 -14.58 -7.61
N LYS A 333 -26.76 -13.85 -7.28
CA LYS A 333 -25.39 -14.36 -7.31
C LYS A 333 -24.59 -13.81 -6.13
N PRO A 334 -24.68 -14.44 -4.93
CA PRO A 334 -23.93 -14.01 -3.76
C PRO A 334 -22.42 -14.19 -3.91
N LEU A 335 -21.96 -15.28 -4.53
CA LEU A 335 -20.53 -15.48 -4.79
C LEU A 335 -20.07 -14.59 -5.95
N ILE A 336 -19.28 -13.57 -5.62
CA ILE A 336 -18.68 -12.65 -6.59
C ILE A 336 -17.53 -13.37 -7.32
N GLU A 337 -16.55 -13.87 -6.56
CA GLU A 337 -15.36 -14.52 -7.10
C GLU A 337 -14.71 -15.49 -6.10
N THR A 338 -13.96 -16.46 -6.63
CA THR A 338 -13.10 -17.38 -5.86
C THR A 338 -11.63 -17.21 -6.25
N LEU A 339 -10.81 -16.71 -5.33
CA LEU A 339 -9.38 -16.48 -5.54
C LEU A 339 -8.55 -17.53 -4.81
N ARG A 340 -7.83 -18.37 -5.55
CA ARG A 340 -7.03 -19.47 -4.99
C ARG A 340 -5.58 -19.06 -4.71
N ASN A 341 -4.94 -19.82 -3.83
CA ASN A 341 -3.54 -19.65 -3.43
C ASN A 341 -3.27 -18.23 -2.91
N ILE A 342 -4.14 -17.68 -2.08
CA ILE A 342 -3.95 -16.39 -1.44
C ILE A 342 -3.17 -16.60 -0.15
N LYS A 343 -2.10 -15.84 0.05
CA LYS A 343 -1.35 -15.78 1.31
C LYS A 343 -1.57 -14.45 2.01
N VAL A 344 -1.51 -13.36 1.24
CA VAL A 344 -1.68 -11.98 1.73
C VAL A 344 -2.71 -11.29 0.86
N THR A 345 -3.62 -10.53 1.47
CA THR A 345 -4.63 -9.78 0.74
C THR A 345 -5.19 -8.59 1.49
N HIS A 346 -5.25 -7.43 0.84
CA HIS A 346 -5.79 -6.20 1.40
C HIS A 346 -6.53 -5.39 0.34
N TRP A 347 -7.62 -4.73 0.73
CA TRP A 347 -8.34 -3.82 -0.15
C TRP A 347 -7.63 -2.49 -0.26
N VAL A 348 -7.27 -2.10 -1.49
CA VAL A 348 -6.72 -0.78 -1.80
C VAL A 348 -7.85 0.26 -1.84
N ASN A 349 -8.96 -0.10 -2.47
CA ASN A 349 -10.18 0.70 -2.61
C ASN A 349 -11.35 -0.23 -2.92
N ASP A 350 -12.57 0.29 -3.14
CA ASP A 350 -13.78 -0.51 -3.40
C ASP A 350 -13.69 -1.43 -4.63
N ASN A 351 -12.72 -1.19 -5.52
CA ASN A 351 -12.60 -1.87 -6.81
C ASN A 351 -11.27 -2.59 -7.00
N THR A 352 -10.37 -2.55 -6.02
CA THR A 352 -9.00 -3.07 -6.19
C THR A 352 -8.60 -3.83 -4.93
N LEU A 353 -8.41 -5.13 -5.12
CA LEU A 353 -7.85 -6.03 -4.12
C LEU A 353 -6.40 -6.32 -4.49
N LEU A 354 -5.47 -6.03 -3.57
CA LEU A 354 -4.10 -6.47 -3.68
C LEU A 354 -4.02 -7.91 -3.15
N CYS A 355 -3.41 -8.78 -3.93
CA CYS A 355 -3.25 -10.19 -3.60
C CYS A 355 -1.80 -10.62 -3.81
N ALA A 356 -1.32 -11.48 -2.92
CA ALA A 356 -0.06 -12.17 -3.12
C ALA A 356 -0.13 -13.62 -2.62
N ASN A 357 0.70 -14.44 -3.25
CA ASN A 357 1.07 -15.78 -2.76
C ASN A 357 2.57 -15.78 -2.43
N ASP A 358 3.19 -16.95 -2.29
CA ASP A 358 4.63 -16.98 -2.01
C ASP A 358 5.49 -16.33 -3.11
N PHE A 359 5.06 -16.34 -4.37
CA PHE A 359 5.91 -15.99 -5.52
C PHE A 359 5.29 -15.01 -6.52
N GLU A 360 4.02 -14.65 -6.37
CA GLU A 360 3.31 -13.78 -7.30
C GLU A 360 2.60 -12.65 -6.54
N ILE A 361 2.62 -11.46 -7.14
CA ILE A 361 1.84 -10.30 -6.71
C ILE A 361 0.90 -9.92 -7.85
N TRP A 362 -0.38 -9.75 -7.56
CA TRP A 362 -1.36 -9.32 -8.53
C TRP A 362 -2.41 -8.41 -7.91
N VAL A 363 -3.05 -7.60 -8.75
CA VAL A 363 -4.28 -6.89 -8.39
C VAL A 363 -5.47 -7.56 -9.05
N PHE A 364 -6.58 -7.56 -8.32
CA PHE A 364 -7.86 -8.08 -8.80
C PHE A 364 -8.94 -7.01 -8.66
N ASN A 365 -9.72 -6.82 -9.73
CA ASN A 365 -10.88 -5.94 -9.72
C ASN A 365 -12.18 -6.76 -9.69
N PRO A 366 -12.92 -6.76 -8.57
CA PRO A 366 -14.14 -7.58 -8.43
C PRO A 366 -15.29 -7.12 -9.33
N LYS A 367 -15.31 -5.86 -9.80
CA LYS A 367 -16.41 -5.33 -10.62
C LYS A 367 -16.41 -5.87 -12.04
N ASN A 368 -15.23 -6.13 -12.60
CA ASN A 368 -15.08 -6.62 -13.97
C ASN A 368 -14.31 -7.95 -14.07
N GLY A 369 -13.88 -8.53 -12.95
CA GLY A 369 -13.12 -9.78 -12.90
C GLY A 369 -11.69 -9.67 -13.44
N LYS A 370 -11.17 -8.46 -13.70
CA LYS A 370 -9.84 -8.28 -14.28
C LYS A 370 -8.77 -8.59 -13.24
N LYS A 371 -7.97 -9.63 -13.50
CA LYS A 371 -6.72 -9.94 -12.79
C LYS A 371 -5.54 -9.39 -13.57
N ILE A 372 -4.67 -8.63 -12.91
CA ILE A 372 -3.41 -8.12 -13.48
C ILE A 372 -2.27 -8.64 -12.64
N LEU A 373 -1.47 -9.56 -13.20
CA LEU A 373 -0.21 -9.98 -12.60
C LEU A 373 0.79 -8.83 -12.66
N LEU A 374 1.33 -8.45 -11.51
CA LEU A 374 2.32 -7.39 -11.42
C LEU A 374 3.73 -7.96 -11.56
N THR A 375 4.07 -8.99 -10.77
CA THR A 375 5.40 -9.59 -10.87
C THR A 375 5.43 -11.02 -10.36
N ARG A 376 6.51 -11.73 -10.72
CA ARG A 376 6.90 -13.02 -10.16
C ARG A 376 8.25 -12.89 -9.48
N ILE A 377 8.38 -13.51 -8.32
CA ILE A 377 9.50 -13.35 -7.40
C ILE A 377 10.06 -14.74 -7.10
N SER A 378 11.39 -14.83 -6.98
CA SER A 378 12.09 -16.10 -6.74
C SER A 378 12.16 -16.50 -5.27
N GLU A 379 11.80 -15.60 -4.36
CA GLU A 379 11.83 -15.80 -2.92
C GLU A 379 10.41 -15.71 -2.33
N PRO A 380 10.06 -16.55 -1.33
CA PRO A 380 8.79 -16.46 -0.65
C PRO A 380 8.51 -15.08 -0.06
N LEU A 381 7.37 -14.51 -0.42
CA LEU A 381 6.83 -13.28 0.14
C LEU A 381 6.36 -13.49 1.58
N SER A 382 6.56 -12.46 2.39
CA SER A 382 6.00 -12.36 3.74
C SER A 382 4.87 -11.34 3.84
N GLU A 383 4.97 -10.23 3.09
CA GLU A 383 3.99 -9.14 3.13
C GLU A 383 3.99 -8.35 1.80
N VAL A 384 2.85 -7.76 1.45
CA VAL A 384 2.70 -6.78 0.36
C VAL A 384 1.87 -5.58 0.80
N ILE A 385 2.42 -4.38 0.59
CA ILE A 385 1.84 -3.13 1.09
C ILE A 385 1.61 -2.18 -0.08
N TRP A 386 0.38 -1.70 -0.24
CA TRP A 386 0.05 -0.67 -1.21
C TRP A 386 0.58 0.70 -0.74
N HIS A 387 1.36 1.39 -1.57
CA HIS A 387 1.89 2.69 -1.20
C HIS A 387 0.83 3.80 -1.39
N PRO A 388 0.70 4.76 -0.46
CA PRO A 388 -0.27 5.86 -0.56
C PRO A 388 -0.19 6.72 -1.84
N ASN A 389 0.98 6.73 -2.50
CA ASN A 389 1.17 7.42 -3.78
C ASN A 389 0.43 6.79 -4.97
N ASN A 390 -0.16 5.60 -4.81
CA ASN A 390 -0.90 4.86 -5.83
C ASN A 390 -0.11 4.48 -7.10
N ASN A 391 1.21 4.65 -7.11
CA ASN A 391 2.08 4.24 -8.21
C ASN A 391 3.13 3.19 -7.78
N ASN A 392 3.16 2.82 -6.50
CA ASN A 392 4.12 1.86 -5.98
C ASN A 392 3.48 0.83 -5.04
N ILE A 393 4.08 -0.35 -4.98
CA ILE A 393 3.80 -1.38 -3.99
C ILE A 393 5.12 -1.77 -3.34
N ILE A 394 5.12 -1.89 -2.01
CA ILE A 394 6.23 -2.46 -1.26
C ILE A 394 5.97 -3.95 -1.12
N TYR A 395 6.95 -4.79 -1.41
CA TYR A 395 6.88 -6.21 -1.10
C TYR A 395 8.08 -6.63 -0.26
N VAL A 396 7.83 -7.50 0.71
CA VAL A 396 8.82 -7.89 1.71
C VAL A 396 9.04 -9.40 1.65
N THR A 397 10.29 -9.80 1.43
CA THR A 397 10.74 -11.19 1.62
C THR A 397 11.30 -11.33 3.03
N LYS A 398 11.64 -12.55 3.46
CA LYS A 398 12.27 -12.78 4.77
C LYS A 398 13.49 -11.89 5.04
N LYS A 399 14.18 -11.43 3.99
CA LYS A 399 15.45 -10.70 4.09
C LYS A 399 15.47 -9.35 3.41
N SER A 400 14.48 -9.00 2.59
CA SER A 400 14.57 -7.80 1.77
C SER A 400 13.25 -7.03 1.69
N VAL A 401 13.37 -5.71 1.66
CA VAL A 401 12.28 -4.79 1.30
C VAL A 401 12.52 -4.31 -0.11
N ASN A 402 11.52 -4.42 -0.96
CA ASN A 402 11.59 -4.03 -2.35
C ASN A 402 10.37 -3.19 -2.70
N VAL A 403 10.52 -2.33 -3.70
CA VAL A 403 9.43 -1.53 -4.25
C VAL A 403 9.28 -1.86 -5.73
N ILE A 404 8.04 -2.12 -6.14
CA ILE A 404 7.65 -2.21 -7.55
C ILE A 404 6.86 -0.96 -7.94
N GLU A 405 7.19 -0.38 -9.09
CA GLU A 405 6.43 0.70 -9.75
C GLU A 405 5.29 0.10 -10.57
N LEU A 406 4.11 0.74 -10.57
CA LEU A 406 2.90 0.30 -11.26
C LEU A 406 2.75 0.88 -12.68
N ASP A 407 3.71 1.67 -13.11
CA ASP A 407 3.83 2.07 -14.51
C ASP A 407 4.28 0.88 -15.36
N ASP A 408 3.33 0.37 -16.15
CA ASP A 408 3.43 -0.82 -16.98
C ASP A 408 4.09 -0.59 -18.35
N ARG A 409 4.51 0.65 -18.66
CA ARG A 409 5.25 0.94 -19.88
C ARG A 409 6.59 0.21 -19.86
N GLU A 410 6.84 -0.58 -20.90
CA GLU A 410 7.97 -1.54 -21.00
C GLU A 410 7.85 -2.66 -19.96
N LYS A 411 8.27 -2.39 -18.72
CA LYS A 411 8.28 -3.32 -17.60
C LYS A 411 8.18 -2.53 -16.30
N TYR A 412 7.65 -3.16 -15.26
CA TYR A 412 7.67 -2.59 -13.94
C TYR A 412 9.10 -2.46 -13.42
N ASN A 413 9.43 -1.28 -12.90
CA ASN A 413 10.70 -1.07 -12.21
C ASN A 413 10.63 -1.68 -10.82
N ILE A 414 11.67 -2.41 -10.45
CA ILE A 414 11.81 -3.02 -9.12
C ILE A 414 13.10 -2.50 -8.50
N THR A 415 12.98 -1.92 -7.30
CA THR A 415 14.12 -1.40 -6.53
C THR A 415 14.18 -2.13 -5.20
N LYS A 416 15.30 -2.80 -4.91
CA LYS A 416 15.60 -3.34 -3.58
C LYS A 416 16.05 -2.19 -2.68
N LEU A 417 15.29 -1.86 -1.64
CA LEU A 417 15.60 -0.75 -0.73
C LEU A 417 16.65 -1.15 0.29
N ILE A 418 16.50 -2.34 0.88
CA ILE A 418 17.40 -2.86 1.92
C ILE A 418 17.41 -4.39 1.91
N GLU A 419 18.52 -4.98 2.37
CA GLU A 419 18.67 -6.40 2.64
C GLU A 419 19.26 -6.59 4.05
N LEU A 420 18.62 -7.43 4.85
CA LEU A 420 18.93 -7.72 6.25
C LEU A 420 18.87 -9.23 6.50
N GLU A 421 19.29 -9.67 7.69
CA GLU A 421 19.26 -11.10 8.05
C GLU A 421 17.84 -11.66 8.19
N LYS A 422 16.94 -10.83 8.74
CA LYS A 422 15.54 -11.17 9.03
C LYS A 422 14.72 -9.88 9.10
N ILE A 423 13.58 -9.85 8.42
CA ILE A 423 12.60 -8.77 8.44
C ILE A 423 11.24 -9.39 8.75
N GLU A 424 10.54 -8.85 9.74
CA GLU A 424 9.24 -9.33 10.18
C GLU A 424 8.30 -8.17 10.47
N ARG A 425 7.00 -8.42 10.28
CA ARG A 425 5.91 -7.48 10.62
C ARG A 425 6.13 -6.07 10.04
N PRO A 426 6.33 -5.93 8.72
CA PRO A 426 6.52 -4.62 8.12
C PRO A 426 5.21 -3.83 8.10
N ILE A 427 5.28 -2.56 8.46
CA ILE A 427 4.14 -1.65 8.61
C ILE A 427 4.52 -0.31 8.00
N LEU A 428 3.73 0.16 7.03
CA LEU A 428 3.92 1.48 6.42
C LEU A 428 3.06 2.51 7.15
N ASN A 429 3.63 3.68 7.46
CA ASN A 429 2.84 4.77 8.01
C ASN A 429 1.85 5.32 6.97
N LYS A 430 0.86 6.08 7.44
CA LYS A 430 -0.19 6.64 6.57
C LYS A 430 0.34 7.57 5.47
N LYS A 431 1.44 8.28 5.74
CA LYS A 431 2.07 9.20 4.77
C LYS A 431 2.84 8.45 3.68
N GLY A 432 3.27 7.21 3.95
CA GLY A 432 4.04 6.39 3.01
C GLY A 432 5.55 6.68 3.03
N ASP A 433 6.05 7.53 3.92
CA ASP A 433 7.47 7.90 3.93
C ASP A 433 8.32 7.08 4.92
N ILE A 434 7.70 6.34 5.85
CA ILE A 434 8.41 5.54 6.85
C ILE A 434 7.84 4.12 6.92
N LEU A 435 8.71 3.13 6.72
CA LEU A 435 8.41 1.72 6.92
C LEU A 435 8.99 1.26 8.27
N TYR A 436 8.14 0.78 9.15
CA TYR A 436 8.50 0.14 10.41
C TYR A 436 8.56 -1.37 10.23
N PHE A 437 9.49 -2.05 10.90
CA PHE A 437 9.57 -3.51 10.90
C PHE A 437 10.41 -4.01 12.06
N SER A 438 10.18 -5.26 12.45
CA SER A 438 11.05 -5.98 13.38
C SER A 438 12.24 -6.56 12.63
N ALA A 439 13.45 -6.37 13.17
CA ALA A 439 14.67 -6.94 12.63
C ALA A 439 15.71 -7.17 13.72
N LYS A 440 16.72 -7.98 13.38
CA LYS A 440 17.97 -8.08 14.12
C LYS A 440 19.09 -7.58 13.23
N ILE A 441 19.76 -6.51 13.67
CA ILE A 441 20.90 -5.89 12.95
C ILE A 441 22.12 -6.00 13.86
N GLY A 442 23.06 -6.87 13.48
CA GLY A 442 24.17 -7.25 14.36
C GLY A 442 23.68 -7.91 15.65
N ASN A 443 24.06 -7.35 16.80
CA ASN A 443 23.64 -7.86 18.12
C ASN A 443 22.34 -7.22 18.63
N GLN A 444 21.74 -6.29 17.88
CA GLN A 444 20.61 -5.51 18.33
C GLN A 444 19.31 -5.95 17.65
N GLU A 445 18.42 -6.53 18.45
CA GLU A 445 17.06 -6.87 18.05
C GLU A 445 16.10 -5.75 18.45
N GLY A 446 15.17 -5.42 17.57
CA GLY A 446 14.19 -4.37 17.84
C GLY A 446 13.25 -4.05 16.69
N ILE A 447 12.42 -3.04 16.90
CA ILE A 447 11.67 -2.36 15.84
C ILE A 447 12.56 -1.27 15.26
N TYR A 448 12.70 -1.29 13.94
CA TYR A 448 13.43 -0.31 13.17
C TYR A 448 12.47 0.50 12.30
N LYS A 449 12.87 1.72 11.97
CA LYS A 449 12.22 2.58 10.98
C LYS A 449 13.16 2.81 9.81
N LEU A 450 12.64 2.70 8.58
CA LEU A 450 13.35 3.00 7.35
C LEU A 450 12.62 4.16 6.65
N TYR A 451 13.29 5.30 6.52
CA TYR A 451 12.76 6.41 5.72
C TYR A 451 12.86 6.05 4.24
N ILE A 452 11.73 5.83 3.58
CA ILE A 452 11.70 5.44 2.17
C ILE A 452 11.54 6.63 1.23
N GLN A 453 11.04 7.79 1.70
CA GLN A 453 10.96 9.05 0.93
C GLN A 453 11.55 10.25 1.67
#